data_AF-A0A914QYL6-F1
#
_entry.id   AF-A0A914QYL6-F1
#
_cell.length_a   1.000
_cell.length_b   1.000
_cell.length_c   1.000
_cell.angle_alpha   90.00
_cell.angle_beta   90.00
_cell.angle_gamma   90.00
#
_symmetry.space_group_name_H-M   'P 1'
#
loop_
_entity.id
_entity.type
_entity.pdbx_description
1 polymer ?
#
loop_
_entity_poly.entity_id
_entity_poly.type
_entity_poly.pdbx_seq_one_letter_code
_entity_poly.pdbx_strand_id
1 'polypeptide(L)'
;MVSATSNLLGMYPGVANDAGYSYPGVQEWPNGYIPIAIHTINQFYDYTLNPNRECKRLDEIMNLIEQTPEYLNNTDKNKAFLDKLSSIVGINVVLSNISKIADVLNSEVCGF
;
A
#
# COMPACT_ATOMS: atom_id res chain seq x y z
N MET A 1 5.76 3.01 -8.07
CA MET A 1 6.35 3.16 -9.42
C MET A 1 6.71 1.82 -10.03
N VAL A 2 7.59 1.01 -9.41
CA VAL A 2 8.02 -0.30 -9.96
C VAL A 2 6.85 -1.21 -10.32
N SER A 3 5.86 -1.38 -9.44
CA SER A 3 4.69 -2.21 -9.74
C SER A 3 3.90 -1.75 -10.97
N ALA A 4 3.81 -0.43 -11.21
CA ALA A 4 3.14 0.11 -12.39
C ALA A 4 3.96 -0.18 -13.66
N THR A 5 5.29 -0.02 -13.61
CA THR A 5 6.18 -0.41 -14.71
C THR A 5 6.07 -1.90 -15.04
N SER A 6 6.13 -2.77 -14.03
CA SER A 6 6.00 -4.23 -14.21
C SER A 6 4.63 -4.62 -14.79
N ASN A 7 3.56 -3.94 -14.38
CA ASN A 7 2.23 -4.18 -14.92
C ASN A 7 2.15 -3.75 -16.40
N LEU A 8 2.64 -2.55 -16.73
CA LEU A 8 2.65 -2.06 -18.11
C LEU A 8 3.50 -2.92 -19.05
N LEU A 9 4.60 -3.49 -18.53
CA LEU A 9 5.39 -4.50 -19.24
C LEU A 9 4.57 -5.74 -19.60
N GLY A 10 3.76 -6.24 -18.67
CA GLY A 10 2.88 -7.38 -18.91
C GLY A 10 1.65 -7.05 -19.76
N MET A 11 1.17 -5.81 -19.71
CA MET A 11 -0.06 -5.39 -20.40
C MET A 11 0.14 -5.15 -21.89
N TYR A 12 1.34 -4.73 -22.31
CA TYR A 12 1.68 -4.48 -23.71
C TYR A 12 2.78 -5.42 -24.22
N PRO A 13 2.53 -6.74 -24.25
CA PRO A 13 3.52 -7.67 -24.77
C PRO A 13 3.57 -7.55 -26.31
N GLY A 14 4.58 -6.85 -26.84
CA GLY A 14 4.95 -6.92 -28.25
C GLY A 14 3.93 -6.41 -29.28
N VAL A 15 2.91 -5.65 -28.86
CA VAL A 15 1.85 -5.13 -29.75
C VAL A 15 2.38 -4.11 -30.77
N ALA A 16 3.57 -3.56 -30.49
CA ALA A 16 4.34 -2.71 -31.38
C ALA A 16 5.81 -3.01 -31.07
N ASN A 17 6.41 -3.94 -31.84
CA ASN A 17 7.80 -4.40 -31.61
C ASN A 17 8.76 -3.86 -32.68
N ASP A 18 8.39 -2.75 -33.31
CA ASP A 18 9.19 -2.13 -34.35
C ASP A 18 10.20 -1.17 -33.71
N ALA A 19 11.48 -1.53 -33.79
CA ALA A 19 12.59 -0.69 -33.40
C ALA A 19 12.56 0.65 -34.18
N GLY A 20 12.73 1.77 -33.47
CA GLY A 20 12.67 3.11 -34.04
C GLY A 20 11.26 3.71 -34.15
N TYR A 21 10.21 2.92 -33.95
CA TYR A 21 8.82 3.41 -33.89
C TYR A 21 8.21 3.21 -32.49
N SER A 22 8.31 1.98 -31.98
CA SER A 22 7.64 1.56 -30.74
C SER A 22 8.55 1.65 -29.53
N TYR A 23 9.85 1.47 -29.75
CA TYR A 23 10.91 1.68 -28.78
C TYR A 23 12.19 2.16 -29.51
N PRO A 24 13.12 2.83 -28.80
CA PRO A 24 14.38 3.27 -29.39
C PRO A 24 15.17 2.15 -30.07
N GLY A 25 15.56 2.33 -31.33
CA GLY A 25 16.38 1.37 -32.10
C GLY A 25 17.88 1.47 -31.83
N VAL A 26 18.28 1.82 -30.60
CA VAL A 26 19.68 1.97 -30.19
C VAL A 26 20.13 0.76 -29.36
N GLN A 27 21.42 0.42 -29.41
CA GLN A 27 21.94 -0.82 -28.81
C GLN A 27 21.77 -0.88 -27.29
N GLU A 28 21.77 0.28 -26.63
CA GLU A 28 21.66 0.43 -25.18
C GLU A 28 20.23 0.19 -24.67
N TRP A 29 19.23 0.22 -25.57
CA TRP A 29 17.84 0.06 -25.20
C TRP A 29 17.44 -1.43 -25.20
N PRO A 30 16.74 -1.94 -24.16
CA PRO A 30 16.29 -3.33 -24.15
C PRO A 30 15.32 -3.59 -25.30
N ASN A 31 15.63 -4.60 -26.12
CA ASN A 31 14.79 -4.98 -27.25
C ASN A 31 13.37 -5.34 -26.79
N GLY A 32 12.36 -4.75 -27.41
CA GLY A 32 10.94 -4.97 -27.10
C GLY A 32 10.42 -4.27 -25.85
N TYR A 33 11.27 -3.50 -25.13
CA TYR A 33 10.80 -2.69 -24.00
C TYR A 33 10.17 -1.38 -24.51
N ILE A 34 8.85 -1.28 -24.42
CA ILE A 34 8.12 -0.07 -24.80
C ILE A 34 8.09 0.90 -23.60
N PRO A 35 8.67 2.11 -23.71
CA PRO A 35 8.59 3.10 -22.65
C PRO A 35 7.19 3.68 -22.58
N ILE A 36 6.49 3.44 -21.46
CA ILE A 36 5.17 4.04 -21.20
C ILE A 36 5.34 5.03 -20.04
N ALA A 37 4.95 6.28 -20.26
CA ALA A 37 5.04 7.33 -19.25
C ALA A 37 4.10 7.02 -18.07
N ILE A 38 4.67 6.99 -16.87
CA ILE A 38 3.93 6.86 -15.62
C ILE A 38 4.01 8.22 -14.92
N HIS A 39 2.89 8.95 -14.90
CA HIS A 39 2.80 10.21 -14.21
C HIS A 39 2.71 9.99 -12.70
N THR A 40 3.44 10.80 -11.95
CA THR A 40 3.37 10.84 -10.49
C THR A 40 3.47 12.29 -10.04
N ILE A 41 3.02 12.54 -8.82
CA ILE A 41 3.13 13.83 -8.15
C ILE A 41 3.70 13.60 -6.77
N ASN A 42 4.30 14.63 -6.18
CA ASN A 42 4.74 14.56 -4.80
C ASN A 42 3.54 14.22 -3.88
N GLN A 43 3.74 13.29 -2.95
CA GLN A 43 2.72 12.76 -2.06
C GLN A 43 1.94 13.84 -1.27
N PHE A 44 2.58 14.96 -0.91
CA PHE A 44 1.91 16.07 -0.22
C PHE A 44 0.87 16.77 -1.09
N TYR A 45 1.07 16.76 -2.41
CA TYR A 45 0.16 17.35 -3.40
C TYR A 45 -0.67 16.30 -4.14
N ASP A 46 -0.63 15.04 -3.70
CA ASP A 46 -1.51 14.01 -4.23
C ASP A 46 -2.85 14.06 -3.49
N TYR A 47 -3.87 14.59 -4.17
CA TYR A 47 -5.24 14.71 -3.66
C TYR A 47 -6.13 13.54 -4.10
N THR A 48 -5.60 12.60 -4.89
CA THR A 48 -6.40 11.58 -5.57
C THR A 48 -6.04 10.18 -5.12
N LEU A 49 -4.75 9.85 -5.04
CA LEU A 49 -4.27 8.49 -4.80
C LEU A 49 -3.60 8.32 -3.44
N ASN A 50 -3.33 9.39 -2.69
CA ASN A 50 -2.74 9.30 -1.34
C ASN A 50 -3.82 9.22 -0.25
N PRO A 51 -4.13 8.02 0.30
CA PRO A 51 -5.09 7.89 1.40
C PRO A 51 -4.54 8.39 2.74
N ASN A 52 -3.22 8.55 2.85
CA ASN A 52 -2.53 8.96 4.09
C ASN A 52 -2.32 10.47 4.16
N ARG A 53 -3.12 11.23 3.41
CA ARG A 53 -3.10 12.69 3.44
C ARG A 53 -3.60 13.18 4.79
N GLU A 54 -2.95 14.21 5.34
CA GLU A 54 -3.42 14.85 6.56
C GLU A 54 -4.86 15.34 6.39
N CYS A 55 -5.79 14.74 7.14
CA CYS A 55 -7.21 14.96 7.02
C CYS A 55 -7.83 15.01 8.41
N LYS A 56 -8.03 16.22 8.94
CA LYS A 56 -8.66 16.42 10.26
C LYS A 56 -10.02 15.72 10.38
N ARG A 57 -10.77 15.66 9.27
CA ARG A 57 -12.06 14.97 9.24
C ARG A 57 -11.91 13.46 9.43
N LEU A 58 -10.84 12.86 8.93
CA LEU A 58 -10.55 11.45 9.18
C LEU A 58 -10.33 11.21 10.66
N ASP A 59 -9.53 12.05 11.33
CA ASP A 59 -9.27 11.93 12.77
C ASP A 59 -10.57 12.02 13.60
N GLU A 60 -11.45 12.97 13.27
CA GLU A 60 -12.77 13.09 13.88
C GLU A 60 -13.62 11.82 13.68
N ILE A 61 -13.64 11.28 12.46
CA ILE A 61 -14.41 10.06 12.15
C ILE A 61 -13.84 8.87 12.91
N MET A 62 -12.52 8.72 12.99
CA MET A 62 -11.88 7.64 13.74
C MET A 62 -12.22 7.74 15.23
N ASN A 63 -12.18 8.94 15.81
CA ASN A 63 -12.60 9.15 17.20
C ASN A 63 -14.07 8.80 17.46
N LEU A 64 -14.95 9.05 16.49
CA LEU A 64 -16.35 8.65 16.56
C LEU A 64 -16.51 7.12 16.45
N ILE A 65 -15.76 6.48 15.56
CA ILE A 65 -15.75 5.02 15.40
C ILE A 65 -15.31 4.34 16.69
N GLU A 66 -14.30 4.86 17.38
CA GLU A 66 -13.81 4.26 18.63
C GLU A 66 -14.84 4.33 19.78
N GLN A 67 -15.86 5.17 19.66
CA GLN A 67 -16.95 5.31 20.63
C GLN A 67 -18.17 4.45 20.29
N THR A 68 -18.20 3.78 19.13
CA THR A 68 -19.37 2.98 18.75
C THR A 68 -19.48 1.69 19.55
N PRO A 69 -20.70 1.17 19.80
CA PRO A 69 -20.89 -0.10 20.47
C PRO A 69 -20.16 -1.25 19.79
N GLU A 70 -20.05 -1.24 18.46
CA GLU A 70 -19.35 -2.27 17.69
C GLU A 70 -17.85 -2.29 18.00
N TYR A 71 -17.22 -1.12 18.04
CA TYR A 71 -15.79 -1.01 18.34
C TYR A 71 -15.50 -1.41 19.80
N LEU A 72 -16.29 -0.90 20.73
CA LEU A 72 -16.16 -1.22 22.15
C LEU A 72 -16.37 -2.71 22.41
N ASN A 73 -17.45 -3.30 21.88
CA ASN A 73 -17.72 -4.73 22.01
C ASN A 73 -16.61 -5.58 21.40
N ASN A 74 -16.06 -5.20 20.24
CA ASN A 74 -14.96 -5.94 19.64
C ASN A 74 -13.66 -5.79 20.43
N THR A 75 -13.41 -4.63 21.05
CA THR A 75 -12.27 -4.41 21.92
C THR A 75 -12.36 -5.30 23.16
N ASP A 76 -13.52 -5.32 23.81
CA ASP A 76 -13.76 -6.14 25.00
C ASP A 76 -13.66 -7.64 24.70
N LYS A 77 -14.27 -8.09 23.59
CA LYS A 77 -14.19 -9.50 23.14
C LYS A 77 -12.75 -9.97 22.91
N ASN A 78 -11.86 -9.08 22.46
CA ASN A 78 -10.48 -9.42 22.11
C ASN A 78 -9.45 -8.96 23.14
N LYS A 79 -9.86 -8.43 24.28
CA LYS A 79 -8.98 -7.83 25.28
C LYS A 79 -7.82 -8.73 25.71
N ALA A 80 -8.11 -9.98 26.07
CA ALA A 80 -7.08 -10.93 26.48
C ALA A 80 -6.02 -11.21 25.40
N PHE A 81 -6.44 -11.21 24.13
CA PHE A 81 -5.54 -11.37 23.00
C PHE A 81 -4.68 -10.12 22.77
N LEU A 82 -5.30 -8.94 22.81
CA LEU A 82 -4.61 -7.65 22.66
C LEU A 82 -3.59 -7.41 23.79
N ASP A 83 -3.94 -7.75 25.03
CA ASP A 83 -3.06 -7.64 26.20
C ASP A 83 -1.85 -8.57 26.06
N LYS A 84 -2.09 -9.83 25.65
CA LYS A 84 -1.02 -10.79 25.39
C LYS A 84 -0.09 -10.32 24.27
N LEU A 85 -0.65 -9.83 23.17
CA LEU A 85 0.13 -9.35 22.04
C LEU A 85 0.95 -8.11 22.43
N SER A 86 0.37 -7.20 23.21
CA SER A 86 1.07 -6.04 23.76
C SER A 86 2.28 -6.43 24.61
N SER A 87 2.13 -7.48 25.44
CA SER A 87 3.23 -8.02 26.24
C SER A 87 4.35 -8.63 25.39
N ILE A 88 4.03 -9.22 24.23
CA ILE A 88 5.02 -9.87 23.36
C ILE A 88 5.78 -8.83 22.54
N VAL A 89 5.07 -7.88 21.95
CA VAL A 89 5.64 -6.89 21.02
C VAL A 89 6.26 -5.70 21.76
N GLY A 90 5.86 -5.45 23.02
CA GLY A 90 6.40 -4.35 23.83
C GLY A 90 5.81 -2.98 23.50
N ILE A 91 4.66 -2.94 22.81
CA ILE A 91 3.89 -1.73 22.51
C ILE A 91 2.43 -1.92 22.94
N ASN A 92 1.71 -0.84 23.19
CA ASN A 92 0.28 -0.91 23.45
C ASN A 92 -0.48 -1.24 22.15
N VAL A 93 -1.03 -2.45 22.05
CA VAL A 93 -1.78 -2.92 20.88
C VAL A 93 -3.28 -2.73 21.12
N VAL A 94 -3.90 -2.00 20.21
CA VAL A 94 -5.34 -1.73 20.17
C VAL A 94 -5.88 -2.05 18.79
N LEU A 95 -7.21 -2.15 18.64
CA LEU A 95 -7.81 -2.48 17.34
C LEU A 95 -7.41 -1.50 16.23
N SER A 96 -7.22 -0.20 16.55
CA SER A 96 -6.83 0.81 15.57
C SER A 96 -5.39 0.70 15.07
N ASN A 97 -4.50 -0.05 15.75
CA ASN A 97 -3.10 -0.20 15.34
C ASN A 97 -2.67 -1.65 15.02
N ILE A 98 -3.53 -2.63 15.24
CA ILE A 98 -3.20 -4.05 15.08
C ILE A 98 -2.80 -4.43 13.64
N SER A 99 -3.34 -3.75 12.64
CA SER A 99 -3.02 -3.99 11.23
C SER A 99 -1.53 -3.81 10.93
N LYS A 100 -0.84 -2.92 11.64
CA LYS A 100 0.61 -2.70 11.49
C LYS A 100 1.42 -3.94 11.87
N ILE A 101 0.96 -4.68 12.88
CA ILE A 101 1.62 -5.91 13.33
C ILE A 101 1.32 -7.04 12.35
N ALA A 102 0.05 -7.17 11.96
CA ALA A 102 -0.37 -8.20 11.01
C ALA A 102 0.36 -8.06 9.66
N ASP A 103 0.52 -6.84 9.16
CA ASP A 103 1.21 -6.56 7.89
C ASP A 103 2.68 -6.98 7.93
N VAL A 104 3.38 -6.67 9.03
CA VAL A 104 4.78 -7.08 9.24
C VAL A 104 4.89 -8.60 9.29
N LEU A 105 4.06 -9.25 10.11
CA LEU A 105 4.07 -10.72 10.24
C LEU A 105 3.78 -11.41 8.90
N ASN A 106 2.81 -10.91 8.14
CA ASN A 106 2.49 -11.45 6.82
C ASN A 106 3.65 -11.27 5.84
N SER A 107 4.34 -10.13 5.89
CA SER A 107 5.50 -9.85 5.04
C SER A 107 6.68 -10.77 5.36
N GLU A 108 6.90 -11.11 6.63
CA GLU A 108 7.95 -12.05 7.05
C GLU A 108 7.64 -13.49 6.66
N VAL A 109 6.37 -13.92 6.74
CA VAL A 109 5.94 -15.27 6.35
C VAL A 109 5.98 -15.46 4.83
N CYS A 110 5.60 -14.44 4.07
CA CYS A 110 5.58 -14.46 2.60
C CYS A 110 6.95 -14.21 1.97
N GLY A 111 8.05 -14.27 2.74
CA GLY A 111 9.40 -13.90 2.35
C GLY A 111 9.71 -14.11 0.87
N PHE A 112 10.01 -13.00 0.18
CA PHE A 112 10.61 -12.99 -1.15
C PHE A 112 12.09 -13.33 -1.09
#